data_AF-A0A842Y611-F1
#
_entry.id   AF-A0A842Y611-F1
#
_cell.length_a   1.000
_cell.length_b   1.000
_cell.length_c   1.000
_cell.angle_alpha   90.00
_cell.angle_beta   90.00
_cell.angle_gamma   90.00
#
_symmetry.space_group_name_H-M   'P 1'
#
loop_
_entity.id
_entity.type
_entity.pdbx_description
1 polymer ?
#
loop_
_entity_poly.entity_id
_entity_poly.type
_entity_poly.pdbx_seq_one_letter_code
_entity_poly.pdbx_strand_id
1 'polypeptide(L)'
;MIDLQIIPFAVISLIMIVSSIMVIKSKEVVHSAFHTIIVMMGAAGFYVLLNAQFIAVVQILVYVGAIGVMILFAVMLTTRGKEVE
;
A
#
# COMPACT_ATOMS: atom_id res chain seq x y z
N MET A 1 -1.46 -32.03 3.96
CA MET A 1 -0.42 -31.38 3.16
C MET A 1 -0.70 -29.90 3.19
N ILE A 2 0.23 -29.07 3.67
CA ILE A 2 0.07 -27.61 3.66
C ILE A 2 0.22 -27.15 2.21
N ASP A 3 -0.76 -26.42 1.69
CA ASP A 3 -0.64 -25.80 0.38
C ASP A 3 0.48 -24.74 0.42
N LEU A 4 1.41 -24.79 -0.54
CA LEU A 4 2.57 -23.91 -0.61
C LEU A 4 2.15 -22.42 -0.66
N GLN A 5 0.93 -22.13 -1.10
CA GLN A 5 0.37 -20.78 -1.18
C GLN A 5 -0.01 -20.19 0.19
N ILE A 6 -0.22 -21.02 1.23
CA ILE A 6 -0.68 -20.55 2.56
C ILE A 6 0.39 -19.69 3.25
N ILE A 7 1.67 -20.05 3.10
CA ILE A 7 2.78 -19.33 3.72
C ILE A 7 2.89 -17.89 3.17
N PRO A 8 3.03 -17.65 1.85
CA PRO A 8 3.08 -16.30 1.30
C PRO A 8 1.77 -15.54 1.55
N PHE A 9 0.61 -16.20 1.49
CA PHE A 9 -0.67 -15.57 1.84
C PHE A 9 -0.66 -15.04 3.28
N ALA A 10 -0.24 -15.84 4.25
CA ALA A 10 -0.23 -15.46 5.66
C ALA A 10 0.76 -14.31 5.93
N VAL A 11 1.95 -14.35 5.31
CA VAL A 11 2.96 -13.29 5.43
C VAL A 11 2.44 -11.97 4.85
N ILE A 12 1.89 -11.99 3.63
CA ILE A 12 1.35 -10.78 2.99
C ILE A 12 0.17 -10.22 3.79
N SER A 13 -0.75 -11.08 4.25
CA SER A 13 -1.89 -10.68 5.08
C SER A 13 -1.44 -9.98 6.35
N LEU A 14 -0.47 -10.55 7.06
CA LEU A 14 0.06 -9.96 8.30
C LEU A 14 0.68 -8.59 8.05
N ILE A 15 1.49 -8.45 7.00
CA ILE A 15 2.10 -7.17 6.60
C ILE A 15 1.01 -6.14 6.26
N MET A 16 -0.04 -6.53 5.54
CA MET A 16 -1.15 -5.63 5.18
C MET A 16 -1.95 -5.16 6.40
N ILE A 17 -2.20 -6.04 7.36
CA ILE A 17 -2.90 -5.69 8.61
C ILE A 17 -2.06 -4.70 9.41
N VAL A 18 -0.78 -5.02 9.65
CA VAL A 18 0.14 -4.14 10.39
C VAL A 18 0.26 -2.79 9.69
N SER A 19 0.43 -2.78 8.36
CA SER A 19 0.54 -1.55 7.58
C SER A 19 -0.73 -0.71 7.66
N SER A 20 -1.92 -1.33 7.54
CA SER A 20 -3.22 -0.63 7.66
C SER A 20 -3.42 -0.01 9.05
N ILE A 21 -2.96 -0.68 10.11
CA ILE A 21 -2.96 -0.11 11.47
C ILE A 21 -2.01 1.09 11.54
N MET A 22 -0.85 1.03 10.89
CA MET A 22 0.08 2.16 10.85
C MET A 22 -0.44 3.34 10.03
N VAL A 23 -1.28 3.11 9.01
CA VAL A 23 -1.96 4.19 8.25
C VAL A 23 -2.78 5.07 9.18
N ILE A 24 -3.61 4.47 10.05
CA ILE A 24 -4.49 5.20 10.98
C ILE A 24 -3.75 5.76 12.19
N LYS A 25 -2.64 5.15 12.60
CA LYS A 25 -1.85 5.58 13.78
C LYS A 25 -0.86 6.70 13.46
N SER A 26 -0.47 6.84 12.20
CA SER A 26 0.51 7.85 11.77
C SER A 26 -0.05 9.26 11.94
N LYS A 27 0.72 10.13 12.59
CA LYS A 27 0.36 11.55 12.79
C LYS A 27 0.57 12.40 11.54
N GLU A 28 1.58 12.03 10.74
CA GLU A 28 1.93 12.71 9.50
C GLU A 28 1.25 12.02 8.32
N VAL A 29 0.54 12.80 7.50
CA VAL A 29 -0.22 12.29 6.34
C VAL A 29 0.72 11.62 5.32
N VAL A 30 1.96 12.10 5.21
CA VAL A 30 2.99 11.49 4.34
C VAL A 30 3.32 10.06 4.79
N HIS A 31 3.44 9.83 6.10
CA HIS A 31 3.67 8.49 6.63
C HIS A 31 2.44 7.60 6.42
N SER A 32 1.22 8.11 6.63
CA SER A 32 -0.01 7.35 6.33
C SER A 32 -0.10 6.95 4.86
N ALA A 33 0.24 7.87 3.94
CA ALA A 33 0.24 7.60 2.50
C ALA A 33 1.29 6.54 2.11
N PHE A 34 2.48 6.58 2.70
CA PHE A 34 3.50 5.56 2.47
C PHE A 34 3.04 4.16 2.92
N HIS A 35 2.44 4.03 4.12
CA HIS A 35 1.90 2.76 4.58
C HIS A 35 0.75 2.26 3.70
N THR A 36 -0.05 3.18 3.13
CA THR A 36 -1.10 2.82 2.16
C THR A 36 -0.51 2.20 0.89
N ILE A 37 0.63 2.70 0.41
CA ILE A 37 1.35 2.12 -0.74
C ILE A 37 1.81 0.68 -0.43
N ILE A 38 2.29 0.42 0.79
CA ILE A 38 2.66 -0.94 1.21
C ILE A 38 1.45 -1.88 1.15
N VAL A 39 0.28 -1.44 1.61
CA VAL A 39 -0.97 -2.22 1.51
C VAL A 39 -1.34 -2.50 0.05
N MET A 40 -1.21 -1.50 -0.84
CA MET A 40 -1.48 -1.67 -2.27
C MET A 40 -0.50 -2.64 -2.95
N MET A 41 0.76 -2.67 -2.54
CA MET A 41 1.73 -3.69 -2.98
C MET A 41 1.35 -5.09 -2.48
N GLY A 42 0.86 -5.21 -1.24
CA GLY A 42 0.33 -6.47 -0.72
C GLY A 42 -0.83 -7.02 -1.54
N ALA A 43 -1.75 -6.14 -1.97
CA ALA A 43 -2.84 -6.51 -2.87
C ALA A 43 -2.33 -7.05 -4.23
N ALA A 44 -1.28 -6.45 -4.79
CA ALA A 44 -0.64 -6.98 -6.00
C ALA A 44 -0.05 -8.39 -5.75
N GLY A 45 0.54 -8.64 -4.58
CA GLY A 45 1.00 -9.97 -4.16
C GLY A 45 -0.13 -11.01 -4.10
N PHE A 46 -1.32 -10.63 -3.62
CA PHE A 46 -2.49 -11.50 -3.66
C PHE A 46 -2.97 -11.80 -5.09
N TYR A 47 -2.93 -10.82 -6.00
CA TYR A 47 -3.25 -11.08 -7.40
C TYR A 47 -2.27 -12.07 -8.04
N VAL A 48 -0.99 -12.03 -7.67
CA VAL A 48 -0.02 -13.05 -8.12
C VAL A 48 -0.37 -14.44 -7.57
N LEU A 49 -0.70 -14.54 -6.28
CA LEU A 49 -1.12 -15.80 -5.65
C LEU A 49 -2.37 -16.41 -6.30
N LEU A 50 -3.29 -15.55 -6.74
CA LEU A 50 -4.52 -15.94 -7.43
C LEU A 50 -4.34 -16.21 -8.94
N ASN A 51 -3.10 -16.27 -9.45
CA ASN A 51 -2.81 -16.41 -10.89
C ASN A 51 -3.43 -15.30 -11.76
N ALA A 52 -3.53 -14.08 -11.23
CA ALA A 52 -4.04 -12.91 -11.93
C ALA A 52 -2.91 -11.91 -12.24
N GLN A 53 -1.94 -12.33 -13.07
CA GLN A 53 -0.70 -11.57 -13.31
C GLN A 53 -0.96 -10.21 -13.98
N PHE A 54 -1.87 -10.15 -14.96
CA PHE A 54 -2.21 -8.88 -15.62
C PHE A 54 -2.76 -7.86 -14.61
N ILE A 55 -3.68 -8.30 -13.74
CA ILE A 55 -4.26 -7.45 -12.70
C ILE A 55 -3.19 -7.05 -11.67
N ALA A 56 -2.27 -7.94 -11.30
CA ALA A 56 -1.15 -7.60 -10.42
C ALA A 56 -0.26 -6.49 -10.99
N VAL A 57 0.07 -6.57 -12.28
CA VAL A 57 0.88 -5.54 -12.96
C VAL A 57 0.11 -4.22 -13.03
N VAL A 58 -1.17 -4.25 -13.41
CA VAL A 58 -2.02 -3.05 -13.43
C VAL A 58 -2.15 -2.44 -12.02
N GLN A 59 -2.26 -3.27 -10.98
CA GLN A 59 -2.31 -2.81 -9.58
C GLN A 59 -1.07 -2.00 -9.22
N ILE A 60 0.11 -2.47 -9.60
CA ILE A 60 1.36 -1.77 -9.34
C ILE A 60 1.44 -0.49 -10.17
N LEU A 61 1.16 -0.55 -11.48
CA LEU A 61 1.31 0.61 -12.36
C LEU A 61 0.31 1.73 -12.01
N VAL A 62 -0.95 1.39 -11.79
CA VAL A 62 -2.02 2.37 -11.60
C VAL A 62 -2.12 2.82 -10.14
N TYR A 63 -2.19 1.89 -9.18
CA TYR A 63 -2.42 2.27 -7.78
C TYR A 63 -1.15 2.63 -7.04
N VAL A 64 -0.07 1.85 -7.19
CA VAL A 64 1.21 2.17 -6.53
C VAL A 64 1.93 3.28 -7.29
N GLY A 65 2.02 3.17 -8.62
CA GLY A 65 2.75 4.08 -9.49
C GLY A 65 2.05 5.42 -9.70
N ALA A 66 0.85 5.44 -10.28
CA ALA A 66 0.16 6.69 -10.59
C ALA A 66 -0.55 7.27 -9.35
N ILE A 67 -1.57 6.59 -8.83
CA ILE A 67 -2.45 7.15 -7.79
C ILE A 67 -1.70 7.37 -6.47
N GLY A 68 -0.93 6.39 -6.00
CA GLY A 68 -0.18 6.47 -4.75
C GLY A 68 0.86 7.60 -4.75
N VAL A 69 1.61 7.73 -5.85
CA VAL A 69 2.58 8.84 -6.01
C VAL A 69 1.86 10.19 -6.12
N MET A 70 0.75 10.27 -6.86
CA MET A 70 -0.07 11.50 -6.91
C MET A 70 -0.56 11.91 -5.53
N ILE A 71 -1.03 10.97 -4.71
CA ILE A 71 -1.43 11.22 -3.33
C ILE A 71 -0.25 11.74 -2.51
N LEU A 72 0.92 11.10 -2.61
CA LEU A 72 2.12 11.56 -1.91
C LEU A 72 2.49 13.00 -2.28
N PHE A 73 2.53 13.31 -3.58
CA PHE A 73 2.81 14.68 -4.05
C PHE A 73 1.76 15.67 -3.55
N ALA A 74 0.47 15.36 -3.68
CA ALA A 74 -0.61 16.24 -3.24
C ALA A 74 -0.55 16.53 -1.73
N VAL A 75 -0.30 15.49 -0.92
CA VAL A 75 -0.14 15.62 0.52
C VAL A 75 1.09 16.46 0.86
N MET A 76 2.24 16.18 0.25
CA MET A 76 3.46 16.94 0.50
C MET A 76 3.32 18.43 0.15
N LEU A 77 2.61 18.76 -0.92
CA LEU A 77 2.30 20.14 -1.29
C LEU A 77 1.36 20.82 -0.30
N THR A 78 0.36 20.10 0.20
CA THR A 78 -0.65 20.66 1.12
C THR A 78 -0.11 20.83 2.54
N THR A 79 0.74 19.91 3.03
CA THR A 79 1.30 19.97 4.39
C THR A 79 2.23 21.16 4.60
N ARG A 80 2.88 21.67 3.55
CA ARG A 80 3.75 22.86 3.62
C ARG A 80 3.00 24.16 3.91
N GLY A 81 1.66 24.16 3.90
CA GLY A 81 0.85 25.34 4.21
C GLY A 81 0.56 25.58 5.71
N LYS A 82 1.13 24.78 6.63
CA LYS A 82 0.85 24.86 8.08
C LYS A 82 1.88 25.65 8.92
N GLU A 83 2.74 26.46 8.31
CA GLU A 83 3.71 27.32 9.03
C GLU A 83 3.29 28.79 9.15
N VAL A 84 2.00 29.11 9.17
CA VAL A 84 1.52 30.45 9.57
C VAL A 84 0.31 30.32 10.50
N GLU A 85 0.58 29.88 11.74
CA GLU A 85 -0.03 30.45 12.96
C GLU A 85 0.86 30.15 14.17
#